data_AF-A0A1Z9D8B1-F1
#
_entry.id   AF-A0A1Z9D8B1-F1
#
_cell.length_a   1.000
_cell.length_b   1.000
_cell.length_c   1.000
_cell.angle_alpha   90.00
_cell.angle_beta   90.00
_cell.angle_gamma   90.00
#
_symmetry.space_group_name_H-M   'P 1'
#
loop_
_entity.id
_entity.type
_entity.pdbx_description
1 polymer ?
#
loop_
_entity_poly.entity_id
_entity_poly.type
_entity_poly.pdbx_seq_one_letter_code
_entity_poly.pdbx_strand_id
1 'polypeptide(L)'
;MNKYFIIFSFWFFILLVISMSPKKHGLYIHWDIVKQSLINHPELTIIDFKTGISWNVIVGNENILGSFHADVEPKTIDDLKKTIEIWGNYSWTPRSVLVNMPDGELVAASIHNMPHAGVEGEPYLKIVNKRTGGYGTGINRDYVKNNGMSGHVCLHFYGSKSHKTKKEDIKHQDKIRIAANISN
;
A
#
# COMPACT_ATOMS: atom_id res chain seq x y z
N MET A 1 61.15 -16.90 46.67
CA MET A 1 60.61 -17.72 45.56
C MET A 1 59.10 -17.52 45.50
N ASN A 2 58.58 -17.42 44.28
CA ASN A 2 57.17 -17.38 43.84
C ASN A 2 56.34 -16.10 44.09
N LYS A 3 56.41 -15.23 43.08
CA LYS A 3 55.42 -14.19 42.75
C LYS A 3 54.14 -14.88 42.23
N TYR A 4 52.99 -14.56 42.82
CA TYR A 4 51.69 -14.87 42.22
C TYR A 4 51.11 -13.58 41.63
N PHE A 5 51.12 -13.48 40.31
CA PHE A 5 50.44 -12.42 39.56
C PHE A 5 48.97 -12.79 39.42
N ILE A 6 48.09 -11.93 39.94
CA ILE A 6 46.66 -11.97 39.68
C ILE A 6 46.44 -11.34 38.31
N ILE A 7 46.01 -12.13 37.32
CA ILE A 7 45.56 -11.63 36.03
C ILE A 7 44.04 -11.85 35.97
N PHE A 8 43.28 -10.81 36.32
CA PHE A 8 41.86 -10.74 36.00
C PHE A 8 41.75 -10.41 34.51
N SER A 9 41.53 -11.44 33.69
CA SER A 9 41.22 -11.26 32.28
C SER A 9 39.80 -10.71 32.14
N PHE A 10 39.70 -9.39 31.97
CA PHE A 10 38.45 -8.71 31.64
C PHE A 10 38.13 -9.03 30.17
N TRP A 11 37.36 -10.09 29.93
CA TRP A 11 36.76 -10.33 28.61
C TRP A 11 35.67 -9.28 28.38
N PHE A 12 36.08 -8.14 27.82
CA PHE A 12 35.15 -7.14 27.29
C PHE A 12 34.63 -7.68 25.95
N PHE A 13 33.59 -8.52 25.99
CA PHE A 13 32.82 -8.83 24.80
C PHE A 13 32.07 -7.56 24.40
N ILE A 14 32.64 -6.84 23.43
CA ILE A 14 31.95 -5.78 22.70
C ILE A 14 30.78 -6.46 22.01
N LEU A 15 29.57 -6.31 22.56
CA LEU A 15 28.35 -6.54 21.81
C LEU A 15 28.37 -5.51 20.69
N LEU A 16 28.71 -5.95 19.48
CA LEU A 16 28.53 -5.15 18.27
C LEU A 16 27.03 -4.98 18.08
N VAL A 17 26.45 -3.94 18.69
CA VAL A 17 25.13 -3.46 18.32
C VAL A 17 25.27 -2.94 16.90
N ILE A 18 25.00 -3.80 15.91
CA ILE A 18 24.79 -3.33 14.56
C ILE A 18 23.48 -2.55 14.60
N SER A 19 23.57 -1.24 14.85
CA SER A 19 22.50 -0.32 14.53
C SER A 19 22.35 -0.29 13.02
N MET A 20 21.58 -1.23 12.45
CA MET A 20 21.06 -1.07 11.10
C MET A 20 19.83 -0.16 11.16
N SER A 21 20.03 1.14 11.21
CA SER A 21 19.12 2.07 10.54
C SER A 21 19.79 2.39 9.21
N PRO A 22 19.26 2.01 8.02
CA PRO A 22 17.84 2.22 7.65
C PRO A 22 17.23 1.17 6.68
N LYS A 23 15.93 0.86 6.84
CA LYS A 23 15.07 0.59 5.66
C LYS A 23 13.89 1.56 5.69
N LYS A 24 14.06 2.71 5.06
CA LYS A 24 12.96 3.63 4.72
C LYS A 24 12.34 3.32 3.35
N HIS A 25 12.84 2.30 2.66
CA HIS A 25 12.38 1.87 1.34
C HIS A 25 11.78 0.47 1.41
N GLY A 26 10.76 0.23 0.59
CA GLY A 26 10.08 -1.05 0.52
C GLY A 26 10.73 -2.00 -0.49
N LEU A 27 10.39 -3.28 -0.38
CA LEU A 27 10.79 -4.29 -1.35
C LEU A 27 10.15 -4.01 -2.72
N TYR A 28 10.92 -4.19 -3.79
CA TYR A 28 10.45 -4.00 -5.16
C TYR A 28 9.94 -5.33 -5.73
N ILE A 29 8.73 -5.69 -5.33
CA ILE A 29 8.14 -6.99 -5.65
C ILE A 29 7.16 -6.86 -6.81
N HIS A 30 7.31 -7.71 -7.82
CA HIS A 30 6.43 -7.73 -8.98
C HIS A 30 4.99 -8.14 -8.58
N TRP A 31 4.00 -7.50 -9.22
CA TRP A 31 2.58 -7.69 -8.95
C TRP A 31 2.13 -9.15 -8.93
N ASP A 32 2.65 -9.99 -9.83
CA ASP A 32 2.28 -11.40 -9.89
C ASP A 32 2.64 -12.20 -8.63
N ILE A 33 3.63 -11.74 -7.87
CA ILE A 33 3.98 -12.30 -6.56
C ILE A 33 3.10 -11.67 -5.49
N VAL A 34 3.02 -10.33 -5.44
CA VAL A 34 2.27 -9.58 -4.42
C VAL A 34 0.80 -10.03 -4.34
N LYS A 35 0.13 -10.22 -5.48
CA LYS A 35 -1.31 -10.54 -5.51
C LYS A 35 -1.66 -11.87 -4.83
N GLN A 36 -0.71 -12.78 -4.67
CA GLN A 36 -0.92 -14.05 -3.94
C GLN A 36 -1.18 -13.81 -2.45
N SER A 37 -0.51 -12.82 -1.86
CA SER A 37 -0.70 -12.44 -0.46
C SER A 37 -1.99 -11.66 -0.21
N LEU A 38 -2.76 -11.34 -1.25
CA LEU A 38 -3.95 -10.49 -1.18
C LEU A 38 -5.27 -11.24 -1.43
N ILE A 39 -5.24 -12.56 -1.66
CA ILE A 39 -6.41 -13.40 -2.02
C ILE A 39 -7.57 -13.28 -1.03
N ASN A 40 -7.28 -13.18 0.26
CA ASN A 40 -8.29 -13.17 1.31
C ASN A 40 -8.74 -11.76 1.72
N HIS A 41 -8.57 -10.77 0.85
CA HIS A 41 -8.97 -9.39 1.12
C HIS A 41 -8.39 -8.83 2.43
N PRO A 42 -7.07 -8.94 2.66
CA PRO A 42 -6.49 -8.56 3.93
C PRO A 42 -6.66 -7.05 4.18
N GLU A 43 -6.62 -6.71 5.47
CA GLU A 43 -6.29 -5.35 5.88
C GLU A 43 -4.81 -5.08 5.63
N LEU A 44 -4.51 -3.92 5.07
CA LEU A 44 -3.15 -3.44 4.84
C LEU A 44 -2.97 -2.09 5.52
N THR A 45 -1.77 -1.85 6.07
CA THR A 45 -1.37 -0.51 6.50
C THR A 45 -0.54 0.12 5.39
N ILE A 46 -0.99 1.29 4.90
CA ILE A 46 -0.26 2.10 3.95
C ILE A 46 0.43 3.24 4.69
N ILE A 47 1.66 3.56 4.30
CA ILE A 47 2.46 4.66 4.84
C ILE A 47 2.84 5.58 3.68
N ASP A 48 2.42 6.84 3.71
CA ASP A 48 2.86 7.82 2.71
C ASP A 48 4.36 8.07 2.84
N PHE A 49 5.10 7.84 1.76
CA PHE A 49 6.55 7.85 1.80
C PHE A 49 7.13 9.21 2.17
N LYS A 50 6.45 10.31 1.81
CA LYS A 50 6.92 11.67 2.04
C LYS A 50 6.60 12.16 3.46
N THR A 51 5.38 11.94 3.92
CA THR A 51 4.87 12.51 5.19
C THR A 51 5.03 11.57 6.37
N GLY A 52 5.10 10.25 6.13
CA GLY A 52 5.08 9.22 7.17
C GLY A 52 3.69 8.97 7.77
N ILE A 53 2.65 9.70 7.33
CA ILE A 53 1.27 9.45 7.75
C ILE A 53 0.84 8.07 7.27
N SER A 54 0.22 7.29 8.15
CA SER A 54 -0.25 5.93 7.85
C SER A 54 -1.73 5.75 8.09
N TRP A 55 -2.36 4.96 7.24
CA TRP A 55 -3.79 4.63 7.29
C TRP A 55 -4.02 3.17 6.89
N ASN A 56 -5.12 2.60 7.35
CA ASN A 56 -5.49 1.24 7.04
C ASN A 56 -6.47 1.20 5.87
N VAL A 57 -6.31 0.18 5.02
CA VAL A 57 -7.20 -0.11 3.90
C VAL A 57 -7.60 -1.57 3.90
N ILE A 58 -8.73 -1.87 3.26
CA ILE A 58 -9.15 -3.23 2.92
C ILE A 58 -9.02 -3.42 1.41
N VAL A 59 -8.53 -4.57 0.98
CA VAL A 59 -8.48 -4.95 -0.44
C VAL A 59 -9.88 -5.39 -0.89
N GLY A 60 -10.38 -4.82 -1.98
CA GLY A 60 -11.75 -4.95 -2.46
C GLY A 60 -11.92 -5.65 -3.81
N ASN A 61 -10.90 -6.31 -4.39
CA ASN A 61 -11.04 -6.97 -5.69
C ASN A 61 -11.77 -8.32 -5.60
N GLU A 62 -12.87 -8.51 -6.34
CA GLU A 62 -13.59 -9.81 -6.42
C GLU A 62 -12.71 -10.99 -6.90
N ASN A 63 -11.70 -10.70 -7.73
CA ASN A 63 -10.75 -11.66 -8.26
C ASN A 63 -9.38 -10.99 -8.38
N ILE A 64 -8.64 -10.96 -7.26
CA ILE A 64 -7.31 -10.33 -7.21
C ILE A 64 -6.30 -10.99 -8.16
N LEU A 65 -6.38 -12.32 -8.35
CA LEU A 65 -5.42 -13.07 -9.18
C LEU A 65 -5.54 -12.73 -10.66
N GLY A 66 -6.76 -12.43 -11.11
CA GLY A 66 -7.05 -11.92 -12.45
C GLY A 66 -6.97 -10.40 -12.58
N SER A 67 -6.69 -9.68 -11.49
CA SER A 67 -6.64 -8.21 -11.50
C SER A 67 -5.28 -7.69 -11.97
N PHE A 68 -5.29 -6.45 -12.44
CA PHE A 68 -4.09 -5.73 -12.87
C PHE A 68 -3.40 -4.95 -11.75
N HIS A 69 -4.10 -4.71 -10.64
CA HIS A 69 -3.63 -4.04 -9.42
C HIS A 69 -4.61 -4.34 -8.27
N ALA A 70 -4.32 -3.81 -7.08
CA ALA A 70 -5.23 -3.91 -5.95
C ALA A 70 -6.20 -2.70 -5.93
N ASP A 71 -7.48 -2.99 -5.89
CA ASP A 71 -8.55 -2.03 -5.56
C ASP A 71 -8.62 -2.00 -4.04
N VAL A 72 -8.42 -0.83 -3.43
CA VAL A 72 -8.41 -0.70 -1.98
C VAL A 72 -9.31 0.43 -1.50
N GLU A 73 -9.81 0.30 -0.28
CA GLU A 73 -10.70 1.25 0.35
C GLU A 73 -10.23 1.56 1.78
N PRO A 74 -10.27 2.83 2.24
CA PRO A 74 -10.02 3.15 3.65
C PRO A 74 -10.88 2.29 4.55
N LYS A 75 -10.28 1.71 5.59
CA LYS A 75 -11.01 0.84 6.52
C LYS A 75 -12.05 1.63 7.33
N THR A 76 -11.73 2.88 7.66
CA THR A 76 -12.59 3.76 8.47
C THR A 76 -12.66 5.17 7.89
N ILE A 77 -13.62 5.95 8.40
CA ILE A 77 -13.70 7.38 8.08
C ILE A 77 -12.47 8.17 8.55
N ASP A 78 -11.82 7.75 9.63
CA ASP A 78 -10.59 8.39 10.10
C ASP A 78 -9.39 8.05 9.21
N ASP A 79 -9.35 6.85 8.64
CA ASP A 79 -8.37 6.50 7.62
C ASP A 79 -8.56 7.35 6.36
N LEU A 80 -9.82 7.58 5.93
CA LEU A 80 -10.13 8.49 4.83
C LEU A 80 -9.68 9.93 5.13
N LYS A 81 -9.91 10.45 6.34
CA LYS A 81 -9.47 11.81 6.70
C LYS A 81 -7.96 12.00 6.53
N LYS A 82 -7.16 10.98 6.87
CA LYS A 82 -5.70 11.01 6.67
C LYS A 82 -5.33 11.10 5.18
N THR A 83 -6.05 10.42 4.29
CA THR A 83 -5.80 10.56 2.85
C THR A 83 -6.16 11.97 2.36
N ILE A 84 -7.23 12.57 2.89
CA ILE A 84 -7.58 13.97 2.60
C ILE A 84 -6.53 14.93 3.14
N GLU A 85 -5.95 14.69 4.32
CA GLU A 85 -4.84 15.50 4.86
C GLU A 85 -3.62 15.50 3.93
N ILE A 86 -3.25 14.33 3.39
CA ILE A 86 -2.06 14.16 2.54
C ILE A 86 -2.25 14.80 1.15
N TRP A 87 -3.45 14.70 0.56
CA TRP A 87 -3.75 15.17 -0.80
C TRP A 87 -4.46 16.53 -0.86
N GLY A 88 -5.02 17.02 0.24
CA GLY A 88 -5.88 18.21 0.33
C GLY A 88 -7.31 18.00 -0.15
N ASN A 89 -7.53 17.10 -1.11
CA ASN A 89 -8.84 16.67 -1.62
C ASN A 89 -8.68 15.34 -2.38
N TYR A 90 -9.75 14.83 -2.99
CA TYR A 90 -9.65 13.71 -3.93
C TYR A 90 -8.79 14.07 -5.14
N SER A 91 -7.90 13.17 -5.53
CA SER A 91 -6.91 13.44 -6.56
C SER A 91 -6.38 12.17 -7.24
N TRP A 92 -6.22 12.23 -8.55
CA TRP A 92 -5.54 11.22 -9.38
C TRP A 92 -4.01 11.32 -9.31
N THR A 93 -3.44 12.30 -8.61
CA THR A 93 -1.98 12.45 -8.51
C THR A 93 -1.40 11.31 -7.68
N PRO A 94 -0.56 10.42 -8.27
CA PRO A 94 -0.03 9.28 -7.56
C PRO A 94 1.08 9.70 -6.60
N ARG A 95 1.19 8.97 -5.49
CA ARG A 95 2.21 9.16 -4.46
C ARG A 95 2.93 7.84 -4.17
N SER A 96 4.22 7.95 -3.87
CA SER A 96 5.04 6.85 -3.37
C SER A 96 4.56 6.45 -1.97
N VAL A 97 4.35 5.16 -1.75
CA VAL A 97 3.93 4.63 -0.46
C VAL A 97 4.66 3.33 -0.12
N LEU A 98 4.67 3.00 1.16
CA LEU A 98 5.09 1.70 1.67
C LEU A 98 3.86 0.96 2.18
N VAL A 99 3.78 -0.33 1.89
CA VAL A 99 2.66 -1.18 2.31
C VAL A 99 3.18 -2.22 3.25
N ASN A 100 2.63 -2.26 4.47
CA ASN A 100 2.87 -3.37 5.39
C ASN A 100 1.99 -4.54 4.97
N MET A 101 2.63 -5.58 4.45
CA MET A 101 1.98 -6.79 3.95
C MET A 101 1.58 -7.73 5.10
N PRO A 102 0.68 -8.70 4.88
CA PRO A 102 0.22 -9.60 5.93
C PRO A 102 1.32 -10.47 6.57
N ASP A 103 2.42 -10.71 5.85
CA ASP A 103 3.62 -11.41 6.32
C ASP A 103 4.61 -10.50 7.08
N GLY A 104 4.29 -9.21 7.22
CA GLY A 104 5.14 -8.21 7.86
C GLY A 104 6.19 -7.58 6.94
N GLU A 105 6.24 -7.98 5.67
CA GLU A 105 7.14 -7.33 4.71
C GLU A 105 6.64 -5.94 4.34
N LEU A 106 7.58 -5.01 4.21
CA LEU A 106 7.29 -3.66 3.74
C LEU A 106 7.56 -3.57 2.24
N VAL A 107 6.50 -3.41 1.43
CA VAL A 107 6.60 -3.42 -0.04
C VAL A 107 6.43 -2.01 -0.60
N ALA A 108 7.25 -1.67 -1.60
CA ALA A 108 7.17 -0.40 -2.30
C ALA A 108 5.97 -0.39 -3.25
N ALA A 109 5.15 0.66 -3.18
CA ALA A 109 3.94 0.78 -3.98
C ALA A 109 3.67 2.25 -4.36
N SER A 110 2.59 2.45 -5.09
CA SER A 110 2.07 3.76 -5.46
C SER A 110 0.56 3.78 -5.43
N ILE A 111 -0.02 4.84 -4.88
CA ILE A 111 -1.47 4.99 -4.75
C ILE A 111 -1.90 6.43 -5.07
N HIS A 112 -3.14 6.61 -5.51
CA HIS A 112 -3.80 7.90 -5.62
C HIS A 112 -5.03 7.94 -4.68
N ASN A 113 -5.65 9.11 -4.50
CA ASN A 113 -6.83 9.28 -3.64
C ASN A 113 -8.06 9.75 -4.45
N MET A 114 -8.37 9.14 -5.59
CA MET A 114 -9.62 9.41 -6.31
C MET A 114 -10.55 8.20 -6.25
N PRO A 115 -11.60 8.23 -5.42
CA PRO A 115 -12.60 7.17 -5.37
C PRO A 115 -13.32 7.01 -6.70
N HIS A 116 -13.51 5.77 -7.14
CA HIS A 116 -14.22 5.50 -8.38
C HIS A 116 -14.93 4.14 -8.41
N ALA A 117 -15.85 4.00 -9.36
CA ALA A 117 -16.57 2.78 -9.69
C ALA A 117 -17.48 2.21 -8.57
N GLY A 118 -17.86 3.02 -7.58
CA GLY A 118 -18.78 2.62 -6.50
C GLY A 118 -20.05 3.45 -6.38
N VAL A 119 -21.01 2.93 -5.62
CA VAL A 119 -22.20 3.62 -5.12
C VAL A 119 -22.45 3.16 -3.69
N GLU A 120 -22.32 4.08 -2.73
CA GLU A 120 -22.57 3.83 -1.31
C GLU A 120 -24.05 3.49 -1.09
N GLY A 121 -24.32 2.60 -0.13
CA GLY A 121 -25.66 2.07 0.15
C GLY A 121 -26.15 0.98 -0.80
N GLU A 122 -25.52 0.77 -1.96
CA GLU A 122 -25.84 -0.35 -2.84
C GLU A 122 -25.00 -1.60 -2.52
N PRO A 123 -25.52 -2.82 -2.73
CA PRO A 123 -24.76 -4.05 -2.53
C PRO A 123 -23.49 -4.10 -3.40
N TYR A 124 -22.40 -4.60 -2.81
CA TYR A 124 -21.17 -4.93 -3.54
C TYR A 124 -21.48 -5.96 -4.64
N LEU A 125 -20.84 -5.83 -5.80
CA LEU A 125 -21.04 -6.65 -7.01
C LEU A 125 -22.36 -6.53 -7.76
N LYS A 126 -23.33 -5.74 -7.26
CA LYS A 126 -24.56 -5.45 -7.98
C LYS A 126 -24.30 -4.51 -9.16
N ILE A 127 -25.02 -4.69 -10.27
CA ILE A 127 -25.04 -3.69 -11.35
C ILE A 127 -25.83 -2.47 -10.87
N VAL A 128 -25.19 -1.31 -10.89
CA VAL A 128 -25.74 -0.02 -10.46
C VAL A 128 -25.45 1.06 -11.49
N ASN A 129 -26.17 2.19 -11.38
CA ASN A 129 -26.01 3.35 -12.23
C ASN A 129 -25.28 4.48 -11.48
N LYS A 130 -24.70 5.43 -12.22
CA LYS A 130 -24.06 6.65 -11.67
C LYS A 130 -22.92 6.36 -10.67
N ARG A 131 -22.08 5.37 -10.98
CA ARG A 131 -20.90 5.07 -10.16
C ARG A 131 -19.94 6.26 -10.08
N THR A 132 -19.30 6.43 -8.92
CA THR A 132 -18.34 7.49 -8.62
C THR A 132 -17.19 7.58 -9.63
N GLY A 133 -16.60 8.76 -9.75
CA GLY A 133 -15.55 9.05 -10.73
C GLY A 133 -16.04 9.09 -12.18
N GLY A 134 -17.35 9.10 -12.43
CA GLY A 134 -17.94 9.17 -13.77
C GLY A 134 -18.03 7.83 -14.50
N TYR A 135 -18.00 6.70 -13.76
CA TYR A 135 -17.95 5.35 -14.32
C TYR A 135 -19.30 4.82 -14.85
N GLY A 136 -20.35 5.65 -14.86
CA GLY A 136 -21.65 5.32 -15.42
C GLY A 136 -22.25 4.05 -14.82
N THR A 137 -22.88 3.23 -15.66
CA THR A 137 -23.46 1.94 -15.27
C THR A 137 -22.41 0.83 -15.25
N GLY A 138 -22.48 -0.05 -14.26
CA GLY A 138 -21.65 -1.24 -14.18
C GLY A 138 -21.66 -1.85 -12.78
N ILE A 139 -20.73 -2.78 -12.54
CA ILE A 139 -20.61 -3.45 -11.25
C ILE A 139 -20.22 -2.44 -10.17
N ASN A 140 -20.92 -2.49 -9.03
CA ASN A 140 -20.60 -1.72 -7.84
C ASN A 140 -19.31 -2.25 -7.18
N ARG A 141 -18.27 -1.42 -7.17
CA ARG A 141 -16.96 -1.73 -6.57
C ARG A 141 -16.75 -1.03 -5.23
N ASP A 142 -17.84 -0.83 -4.50
CA ASP A 142 -17.87 -0.27 -3.15
C ASP A 142 -18.02 -1.42 -2.15
N TYR A 143 -16.91 -1.85 -1.56
CA TYR A 143 -16.78 -3.01 -0.71
C TYR A 143 -16.93 -2.65 0.78
N VAL A 144 -16.25 -1.61 1.25
CA VAL A 144 -16.27 -1.17 2.65
C VAL A 144 -17.33 -0.11 2.85
N LYS A 145 -18.36 -0.42 3.63
CA LYS A 145 -19.49 0.49 3.87
C LYS A 145 -19.22 1.49 4.98
N ASN A 146 -19.77 2.69 4.83
CA ASN A 146 -19.72 3.75 5.85
C ASN A 146 -18.31 4.23 6.21
N ASN A 147 -17.33 4.05 5.32
CA ASN A 147 -15.98 4.63 5.48
C ASN A 147 -15.89 6.09 4.97
N GLY A 148 -16.99 6.64 4.44
CA GLY A 148 -17.06 8.00 3.89
C GLY A 148 -16.56 8.10 2.44
N MET A 149 -16.11 7.00 1.85
CA MET A 149 -15.72 6.87 0.46
C MET A 149 -16.79 6.07 -0.29
N SER A 150 -16.93 6.30 -1.59
CA SER A 150 -17.79 5.45 -2.42
C SER A 150 -17.01 4.93 -3.62
N GLY A 151 -16.80 3.62 -3.66
CA GLY A 151 -15.92 2.92 -4.59
C GLY A 151 -14.53 2.68 -3.99
N HIS A 152 -13.54 2.50 -4.85
CA HIS A 152 -12.16 2.18 -4.46
C HIS A 152 -11.15 3.16 -5.05
N VAL A 153 -9.89 2.98 -4.64
CA VAL A 153 -8.72 3.60 -5.27
C VAL A 153 -7.73 2.51 -5.72
N CYS A 154 -6.94 2.81 -6.74
CA CYS A 154 -5.98 1.86 -7.30
C CYS A 154 -4.65 1.92 -6.52
N LEU A 155 -4.28 0.82 -5.87
CA LEU A 155 -2.96 0.58 -5.28
C LEU A 155 -2.11 -0.25 -6.25
N HIS A 156 -1.06 0.39 -6.75
CA HIS A 156 -0.15 -0.16 -7.76
C HIS A 156 1.15 -0.66 -7.13
N PHE A 157 1.58 -1.84 -7.58
CA PHE A 157 2.90 -2.43 -7.30
C PHE A 157 3.73 -2.50 -8.58
N TYR A 158 5.00 -2.90 -8.47
CA TYR A 158 5.88 -3.05 -9.63
C TYR A 158 5.26 -3.99 -10.68
N GLY A 159 5.23 -3.57 -11.95
CA GLY A 159 4.67 -4.35 -13.06
C GLY A 159 3.15 -4.42 -13.11
N SER A 160 2.45 -3.82 -12.15
CA SER A 160 0.99 -3.68 -12.19
C SER A 160 0.53 -2.76 -13.34
N LYS A 161 -0.68 -2.99 -13.84
CA LYS A 161 -1.21 -2.31 -15.04
C LYS A 161 -2.47 -1.50 -14.70
N SER A 162 -2.76 -0.47 -15.49
CA SER A 162 -4.03 0.26 -15.36
C SER A 162 -5.18 -0.54 -15.97
N HIS A 163 -6.39 -0.38 -15.44
CA HIS A 163 -7.60 -0.98 -16.03
C HIS A 163 -7.90 -0.43 -17.43
N LYS A 164 -7.65 0.87 -17.66
CA LYS A 164 -8.00 1.55 -18.92
C LYS A 164 -7.09 1.15 -20.08
N THR A 165 -5.78 1.14 -19.86
CA THR A 165 -4.80 0.91 -20.93
C THR A 165 -4.32 -0.54 -21.00
N LYS A 166 -4.51 -1.32 -19.93
CA LYS A 166 -3.90 -2.65 -19.76
C LYS A 166 -2.37 -2.64 -19.92
N LYS A 167 -1.76 -1.47 -19.69
CA LYS A 167 -0.32 -1.23 -19.69
C LYS A 167 0.09 -0.67 -18.34
N GLU A 168 1.38 -0.76 -18.03
CA GLU A 168 1.96 -0.08 -16.88
C GLU A 168 1.72 1.43 -16.99
N ASP A 169 1.30 2.04 -15.89
CA ASP A 169 1.24 3.49 -15.78
C ASP A 169 2.59 4.02 -15.33
N ILE A 170 3.25 4.79 -16.21
CA ILE A 170 4.61 5.28 -15.95
C ILE A 170 4.69 6.12 -14.67
N LYS A 171 3.66 6.91 -14.36
CA LYS A 171 3.67 7.76 -13.16
C LYS A 171 3.60 6.91 -11.90
N HIS A 172 2.80 5.84 -11.91
CA HIS A 172 2.80 4.89 -10.80
C HIS A 172 4.14 4.15 -10.68
N GLN A 173 4.70 3.64 -11.79
CA GLN A 173 5.98 2.92 -11.76
C GLN A 173 7.14 3.81 -11.25
N ASP A 174 7.18 5.09 -11.64
CA ASP A 174 8.17 6.04 -11.12
C ASP A 174 8.05 6.24 -9.60
N LYS A 175 6.81 6.33 -9.07
CA LYS A 175 6.58 6.43 -7.62
C LYS A 175 6.99 5.17 -6.88
N ILE A 176 6.79 3.99 -7.47
CA ILE A 176 7.21 2.71 -6.89
C ILE A 176 8.74 2.65 -6.84
N ARG A 177 9.44 3.05 -7.90
CA ARG A 177 10.92 3.11 -7.91
C ARG A 177 11.48 4.04 -6.84
N ILE A 178 10.86 5.20 -6.63
CA ILE A 178 11.21 6.11 -5.52
C ILE A 178 11.04 5.39 -4.17
N ALA A 179 9.89 4.74 -3.94
CA ALA A 179 9.62 4.02 -2.69
C ALA A 179 10.57 2.82 -2.47
N ALA A 180 11.15 2.28 -3.55
CA ALA A 180 12.08 1.16 -3.53
C ALA A 180 13.57 1.56 -3.56
N ASN A 181 13.90 2.85 -3.71
CA ASN A 181 15.26 3.34 -4.00
C ASN A 181 15.90 2.69 -5.24
N ILE A 182 15.13 2.56 -6.32
CA ILE A 182 15.60 2.03 -7.59
C ILE A 182 15.81 3.19 -8.58
N SER A 183 16.98 3.24 -9.20
CA SER A 183 17.25 4.17 -10.29
C SER A 183 16.52 3.75 -11.57
N ASN A 184 16.19 4.74 -12.40
CA ASN A 184 15.64 4.51 -13.74
C ASN A 184 16.65 3.85 -14.68
#